data_AF-A0A2V6LU95-F1
#
_entry.id   AF-A0A2V6LU95-F1
#
_cell.length_a   1.000
_cell.length_b   1.000
_cell.length_c   1.000
_cell.angle_alpha   90.00
_cell.angle_beta   90.00
_cell.angle_gamma   90.00
#
_symmetry.space_group_name_H-M   'P 1'
#
loop_
_entity.id
_entity.type
_entity.pdbx_description
1 polymer ?
#
loop_
_entity_poly.entity_id
_entity_poly.type
_entity_poly.pdbx_seq_one_letter_code
_entity_poly.pdbx_strand_id
1 'polypeptide(L)'
;MVDTGAFATLLHRSFVKRMKIPLRDTPFRSAAVNQKMGDVQIARIRRLSVGSVDIVGHNVGVMDLGGLIHGGLLAGKRPVAGLLGSELLQRHNGIIDFGTRRLYLKG
;
A
#
# COMPACT_ATOMS: atom_id res chain seq x y z
N MET A 1 -0.02 4.64 -4.46
CA MET A 1 -0.60 4.31 -5.77
C MET A 1 -1.85 3.48 -5.54
N VAL A 2 -2.91 3.63 -6.33
CA VAL A 2 -4.11 2.76 -6.24
C VAL A 2 -3.83 1.51 -7.08
N ASP A 3 -4.02 0.32 -6.51
CA ASP A 3 -3.73 -0.95 -7.18
C ASP A 3 -4.81 -1.99 -6.84
N THR A 4 -5.71 -2.22 -7.79
CA THR A 4 -6.78 -3.22 -7.66
C THR A 4 -6.29 -4.67 -7.79
N GLY A 5 -5.09 -4.88 -8.35
CA GLY A 5 -4.45 -6.20 -8.44
C GLY A 5 -3.71 -6.59 -7.15
N ALA A 6 -3.43 -5.65 -6.27
CA ALA A 6 -2.85 -5.93 -4.95
C ALA A 6 -3.91 -6.50 -4.00
N PHE A 7 -3.65 -7.70 -3.46
CA PHE A 7 -4.57 -8.39 -2.53
C PHE A 7 -4.73 -7.67 -1.19
N ALA A 8 -3.73 -6.88 -0.79
CA ALA A 8 -3.70 -6.10 0.45
C ALA A 8 -3.11 -4.72 0.18
N THR A 9 -3.34 -3.79 1.11
CA THR A 9 -2.59 -2.53 1.13
C THR A 9 -1.15 -2.79 1.55
N LEU A 10 -0.20 -2.37 0.72
CA LEU A 10 1.23 -2.68 0.87
C LEU A 10 2.04 -1.39 0.98
N LEU A 11 2.93 -1.30 1.95
CA LEU A 11 3.92 -0.22 2.05
C LEU A 11 5.31 -0.69 1.63
N HIS A 12 6.06 0.21 1.00
CA HIS A 12 7.44 -0.05 0.63
C HIS A 12 8.31 -0.10 1.91
N ARG A 13 9.12 -1.16 2.05
CA ARG A 13 9.92 -1.42 3.27
C ARG A 13 10.77 -0.24 3.72
N SER A 14 11.44 0.44 2.79
CA SER A 14 12.28 1.60 3.12
C SER A 14 11.47 2.78 3.66
N PHE A 15 10.22 2.96 3.20
CA PHE A 15 9.33 4.00 3.73
C PHE A 15 8.97 3.71 5.19
N VAL A 16 8.57 2.48 5.49
CA VAL A 16 8.18 2.07 6.86
C VAL A 16 9.36 2.18 7.83
N LYS A 17 10.56 1.77 7.41
CA LYS A 17 11.80 1.94 8.19
C LYS A 17 12.11 3.41 8.48
N ARG A 18 12.00 4.31 7.50
CA ARG A 18 12.20 5.77 7.71
C ARG A 18 11.21 6.36 8.71
N MET A 19 9.96 5.89 8.69
CA MET A 19 8.92 6.29 9.63
C MET A 19 9.09 5.68 11.03
N LYS A 20 10.09 4.80 11.23
CA LYS A 20 10.36 4.10 12.50
C LYS A 20 9.15 3.31 13.01
N ILE A 21 8.33 2.79 12.09
CA ILE A 21 7.18 1.96 12.44
C ILE A 21 7.68 0.52 12.67
N PRO A 22 7.35 -0.11 13.81
CA PRO A 22 7.76 -1.48 14.09
C PRO A 22 7.24 -2.47 13.03
N LEU A 23 8.11 -3.39 12.63
CA LEU A 23 7.82 -4.47 11.69
C LEU A 23 7.71 -5.78 12.45
N ARG A 24 6.83 -6.66 11.96
CA ARG A 24 6.73 -8.05 12.40
C ARG A 24 6.84 -8.96 11.19
N ASP A 25 7.62 -10.01 11.32
CA ASP A 25 7.76 -11.01 10.27
C ASP A 25 6.50 -11.87 10.16
N THR A 26 6.29 -12.45 8.98
CA THR A 26 5.21 -13.40 8.72
C THR A 26 5.77 -14.60 7.95
N PRO A 27 5.06 -15.74 7.96
CA PRO A 27 5.39 -16.84 7.05
C PRO A 27 4.95 -16.57 5.61
N PHE A 28 4.26 -15.45 5.33
CA PHE A 28 3.71 -15.17 4.01
C PHE A 28 4.76 -14.60 3.08
N ARG A 29 4.64 -14.99 1.80
CA ARG A 29 5.43 -14.47 0.70
C ARG A 29 4.49 -14.04 -0.42
N SER A 30 4.92 -13.05 -1.20
CA SER A 30 4.11 -12.50 -2.29
C SER A 30 5.00 -12.14 -3.47
N ALA A 31 4.42 -12.22 -4.67
CA ALA A 31 5.04 -11.78 -5.92
C ALA A 31 4.04 -10.94 -6.70
N ALA A 32 4.54 -9.91 -7.38
CA ALA A 32 3.79 -9.28 -8.48
C ALA A 32 3.95 -10.12 -9.76
N VAL A 33 3.12 -9.82 -10.76
CA VAL A 33 3.25 -10.44 -12.09
C VAL A 33 4.69 -10.26 -12.61
N ASN A 34 5.30 -11.36 -13.04
CA ASN A 34 6.69 -11.41 -13.53
C ASN A 34 7.75 -10.96 -12.51
N GLN A 35 7.46 -11.01 -11.20
CA GLN A 35 8.42 -10.70 -10.16
C GLN A 35 8.80 -11.89 -9.30
N LYS A 36 10.00 -11.81 -8.72
CA LYS A 36 10.46 -12.78 -7.73
C LYS A 36 9.61 -12.71 -6.47
N MET A 37 9.39 -13.87 -5.86
CA MET A 37 8.67 -13.97 -4.61
C MET A 37 9.48 -13.36 -3.46
N GLY A 38 8.90 -12.39 -2.78
CA GLY A 38 9.51 -11.67 -1.67
C GLY A 38 8.75 -11.89 -0.36
N ASP A 39 9.46 -11.70 0.75
CA ASP A 39 8.88 -11.85 2.08
C ASP A 39 7.98 -10.67 2.42
N VAL A 40 6.85 -10.99 3.05
CA VAL A 40 5.88 -10.01 3.53
C VAL A 40 6.03 -9.87 5.04
N GLN A 41 6.29 -8.64 5.48
CA GLN A 41 6.20 -8.24 6.88
C GLN A 41 4.87 -7.51 7.12
N ILE A 42 4.54 -7.24 8.37
CA ILE A 42 3.37 -6.46 8.76
C ILE A 42 3.81 -5.25 9.58
N ALA A 43 3.16 -4.12 9.34
CA ALA A 43 3.20 -2.95 10.21
C ALA A 43 1.78 -2.61 10.66
N ARG A 44 1.63 -2.24 11.94
CA ARG A 44 0.37 -1.68 12.44
C ARG A 44 0.36 -0.17 12.27
N ILE A 45 -0.52 0.32 11.40
CA ILE A 45 -0.71 1.75 11.14
C ILE A 45 -1.77 2.29 12.10
N ARG A 46 -1.41 3.32 12.88
CA ARG A 46 -2.32 3.96 13.83
C ARG A 46 -3.48 4.66 13.13
N ARG A 47 -3.16 5.42 12.08
CA ARG A 47 -4.11 6.15 11.23
C ARG A 47 -3.52 6.27 9.82
N LEU A 48 -4.31 5.89 8.83
CA LEU A 48 -4.08 6.13 7.42
C LEU A 48 -5.24 6.98 6.90
N SER A 49 -4.97 8.24 6.56
CA SER A 49 -5.97 9.16 6.03
C SER A 49 -5.90 9.18 4.50
N VAL A 50 -7.02 8.93 3.84
CA VAL A 50 -7.16 9.01 2.38
C VAL A 50 -8.31 9.96 2.05
N GLY A 51 -7.98 11.17 1.62
CA GLY A 51 -8.97 12.23 1.53
C GLY A 51 -9.58 12.52 2.90
N SER A 52 -10.90 12.45 3.02
CA SER A 52 -11.65 12.62 4.27
C SER A 52 -11.87 11.32 5.05
N VAL A 53 -11.43 10.17 4.54
CA VAL A 53 -11.62 8.86 5.19
C VAL A 53 -10.42 8.51 6.05
N ASP A 54 -10.68 8.19 7.32
CA ASP A 54 -9.68 7.78 8.29
C ASP A 54 -9.76 6.27 8.57
N ILE A 55 -8.68 5.57 8.22
CA ILE A 55 -8.54 4.14 8.49
C ILE A 55 -7.66 3.98 9.74
N VAL A 56 -8.28 3.58 10.85
CA VAL A 56 -7.62 3.50 12.16
C VAL A 56 -7.24 2.08 12.55
N GLY A 57 -6.07 1.93 13.18
CA GLY A 57 -5.64 0.65 13.74
C GLY A 57 -5.63 -0.49 12.73
N HIS A 58 -5.05 -0.28 11.56
CA HIS A 58 -5.06 -1.23 10.45
C HIS A 58 -3.67 -1.85 10.23
N ASN A 59 -3.61 -3.15 9.94
CA ASN A 59 -2.36 -3.82 9.62
C ASN A 59 -2.15 -3.75 8.11
N VAL A 60 -1.00 -3.25 7.68
CA VAL A 60 -0.60 -3.22 6.26
C VAL A 60 0.51 -4.23 6.02
N GLY A 61 0.53 -4.81 4.84
CA GLY A 61 1.68 -5.59 4.39
C GLY A 61 2.87 -4.66 4.09
N VAL A 62 4.06 -5.17 4.30
CA VAL A 62 5.31 -4.43 4.05
C VAL A 62 6.25 -5.34 3.28
N MET A 63 6.66 -4.89 2.10
CA MET A 63 7.57 -5.63 1.24
C MET A 63 8.51 -4.68 0.49
N ASP A 64 9.54 -5.23 -0.15
CA ASP A 64 10.30 -4.46 -1.12
C ASP A 64 9.47 -4.31 -2.40
N LEU A 65 9.16 -3.07 -2.74
CA LEU A 65 8.39 -2.70 -3.93
C LEU A 65 9.29 -2.11 -5.03
N GLY A 66 10.62 -2.16 -4.89
CA GLY A 66 11.58 -1.59 -5.84
C GLY A 66 11.46 -2.17 -7.24
N GLY A 67 11.17 -3.47 -7.36
CA GLY A 67 10.89 -4.12 -8.65
C GLY A 67 9.47 -3.88 -9.18
N LEU A 68 8.58 -3.25 -8.43
CA LEU A 68 7.20 -2.99 -8.91
C LEU A 68 7.00 -1.51 -9.25
N ILE A 69 7.51 -0.63 -8.39
CA ILE A 69 7.32 0.81 -8.49
C ILE A 69 8.58 1.43 -9.09
N HIS A 70 8.56 1.65 -10.41
CA HIS A 70 9.68 2.17 -11.18
C HIS A 70 9.51 3.65 -11.56
N GLY A 71 10.37 4.16 -12.47
CA GLY A 71 10.22 5.49 -13.06
C GLY A 71 10.51 6.64 -12.08
N GLY A 72 11.35 6.39 -11.07
CA GLY A 72 11.66 7.38 -10.03
C GLY A 72 10.53 7.63 -9.05
N LEU A 73 9.40 6.91 -9.14
CA LEU A 73 8.26 7.11 -8.24
C LEU A 73 8.59 6.83 -6.77
N LEU A 74 9.58 5.99 -6.47
CA LEU A 74 10.07 5.78 -5.10
C LEU A 74 11.03 6.86 -4.59
N ALA A 75 11.63 7.65 -5.48
CA ALA A 75 12.70 8.62 -5.19
C ALA A 75 12.33 10.08 -5.54
N GLY A 76 11.16 10.33 -6.13
CA GLY A 76 10.71 11.66 -6.51
C GLY A 76 10.37 12.56 -5.32
N LYS A 77 10.09 13.86 -5.60
CA LYS A 77 9.71 14.86 -4.57
C LYS A 77 8.54 14.41 -3.66
N ARG A 78 7.62 13.60 -4.19
CA ARG A 78 6.51 12.98 -3.46
C ARG A 78 6.58 11.48 -3.72
N PRO A 79 7.43 10.76 -2.98
CA PRO A 79 7.67 9.35 -3.28
C PRO A 79 6.42 8.54 -2.97
N VAL A 80 6.12 7.58 -3.84
CA VAL A 80 5.06 6.61 -3.59
C VAL A 80 5.46 5.78 -2.37
N ALA A 81 4.65 5.88 -1.31
CA ALA A 81 4.88 5.12 -0.09
C ALA A 81 4.50 3.63 -0.21
N GLY A 82 3.63 3.30 -1.17
CA GLY A 82 3.09 1.97 -1.36
C GLY A 82 1.86 1.91 -2.27
N LEU A 83 1.14 0.80 -2.15
CA LEU A 83 -0.07 0.44 -2.88
C LEU A 83 -1.28 0.46 -1.95
N LEU A 84 -2.33 1.16 -2.36
CA LEU A 84 -3.66 1.05 -1.78
C LEU A 84 -4.35 -0.12 -2.48
N GLY A 85 -4.47 -1.24 -1.76
CA GLY A 85 -4.88 -2.51 -2.32
C GLY A 85 -6.40 -2.70 -2.39
N SER A 86 -6.80 -3.75 -3.11
CA SER A 86 -8.19 -4.15 -3.27
C SER A 86 -8.93 -4.41 -1.95
N GLU A 87 -8.24 -4.86 -0.90
CA GLU A 87 -8.81 -5.04 0.43
C GLU A 87 -9.40 -3.75 1.00
N LEU A 88 -8.64 -2.64 1.01
CA LEU A 88 -9.13 -1.36 1.52
C LEU A 88 -10.18 -0.76 0.59
N LEU A 89 -10.00 -0.93 -0.73
CA LEU A 89 -10.98 -0.48 -1.71
C LEU A 89 -12.32 -1.20 -1.50
N GLN A 90 -12.34 -2.53 -1.36
CA GLN A 90 -13.56 -3.29 -1.10
C GLN A 90 -14.20 -2.92 0.24
N ARG A 91 -13.40 -2.86 1.31
CA ARG A 91 -13.87 -2.50 2.66
C ARG A 91 -14.61 -1.15 2.67
N HIS A 92 -14.14 -0.18 1.89
CA HIS A 92 -14.68 1.16 1.82
C HIS A 92 -15.48 1.42 0.53
N ASN A 93 -15.99 0.37 -0.14
CA ASN A 93 -16.82 0.51 -1.35
C ASN A 93 -16.22 1.47 -2.39
N GLY A 94 -14.92 1.29 -2.66
CA GLY A 94 -14.11 2.20 -3.44
C GLY A 94 -14.56 2.29 -4.88
N ILE A 95 -14.78 3.51 -5.37
CA ILE A 95 -15.08 3.79 -6.78
C ILE A 95 -13.92 4.56 -7.37
N ILE A 96 -13.33 4.02 -8.44
CA ILE A 96 -12.30 4.69 -9.23
C ILE A 96 -12.99 5.31 -10.45
N ASP A 97 -13.20 6.62 -10.39
CA ASP A 97 -13.71 7.39 -11.51
C ASP A 97 -12.54 7.88 -12.38
N PHE A 98 -12.32 7.18 -13.50
CA PHE A 98 -11.29 7.55 -14.47
C PHE A 98 -11.61 8.82 -15.25
N GLY A 99 -12.89 9.17 -15.41
CA GLY A 99 -13.32 10.38 -16.11
C GLY A 99 -12.96 11.65 -15.35
N THR A 100 -13.18 11.66 -14.03
CA THR A 100 -12.84 12.81 -13.17
C THR A 100 -11.52 12.66 -12.41
N ARG A 101 -10.84 11.51 -12.56
CA ARG A 101 -9.60 11.15 -11.83
C ARG A 101 -9.79 11.20 -10.32
N ARG A 102 -10.94 10.73 -9.83
CA ARG A 102 -11.29 10.71 -8.41
C ARG A 102 -11.37 9.29 -7.88
N LEU A 103 -10.92 9.13 -6.63
CA LEU A 103 -11.18 7.96 -5.82
C LEU A 103 -12.22 8.35 -4.78
N TYR A 104 -13.35 7.64 -4.77
CA TYR A 104 -14.37 7.76 -3.73
C TYR A 104 -14.23 6.59 -2.78
N LEU A 105 -14.27 6.87 -1.49
CA LEU A 105 -14.25 5.87 -0.41
C LEU A 105 -15.41 6.19 0.54
N LYS A 106 -16.14 5.18 0.94
CA LYS A 106 -17.17 5.25 1.98
C LYS A 106 -16.50 5.13 3.35
N GLY A 107 -16.73 6.10 4.23
CA GLY A 107 -16.26 6.12 5.62
C GLY A 107 -17.08 5.23 6.55
#